data_AF-A0A511MHV2-F1
#
_entry.id   AF-A0A511MHV2-F1
#
_cell.length_a   1.000
_cell.length_b   1.000
_cell.length_c   1.000
_cell.angle_alpha   90.00
_cell.angle_beta   90.00
_cell.angle_gamma   90.00
#
_symmetry.space_group_name_H-M   'P 1'
#
loop_
_entity.id
_entity.type
_entity.pdbx_description
1 polymer ?
#
loop_
_entity_poly.entity_id
_entity_poly.type
_entity_poly.pdbx_seq_one_letter_code
_entity_poly.pdbx_strand_id
1 'polypeptide(L)' 'MIEPEPPPRDGIQVDTTWQFVNVRGGPDRRYRHNPPLPIMEYGHLTLTSPHGLHWIIDCSRPEVAEWFAAVLTRRPC' A
#
# COMPACT_ATOMS: atom_id res chain seq x y z
N MET A 1 -3.10 1.88 1.17
CA MET A 1 -3.03 1.10 2.43
C MET A 1 -2.90 2.05 3.61
N ILE A 2 -3.49 1.73 4.77
CA ILE A 2 -3.36 2.53 6.00
C ILE A 2 -2.15 2.01 6.77
N GLU A 3 -1.19 2.89 7.10
CA GLU A 3 0.03 2.51 7.82
C GLU A 3 0.01 3.02 9.27
N PRO A 4 0.11 2.13 10.28
CA PRO A 4 0.23 2.54 11.68
C PRO A 4 1.66 2.98 12.05
N GLU A 5 2.65 2.59 11.25
CA GLU A 5 4.06 2.91 11.41
C GLU A 5 4.50 3.99 10.40
N PRO A 6 5.67 4.64 10.59
CA PRO A 6 6.17 5.61 9.63
C PRO A 6 6.29 4.97 8.24
N PRO A 7 5.60 5.51 7.22
CA PRO A 7 5.60 4.90 5.90
C PRO A 7 6.96 5.08 5.22
N PRO A 8 7.24 4.29 4.16
CA PRO A 8 8.41 4.49 3.32
C PRO A 8 8.48 5.94 2.80
N ARG A 9 9.68 6.54 2.86
CA ARG A 9 9.91 7.94 2.44
C ARG A 9 9.70 8.18 0.95
N ASP A 10 9.76 7.12 0.15
CA ASP A 10 9.61 7.15 -1.29
C ASP A 10 8.18 6.81 -1.76
N GLY A 11 7.27 6.54 -0.81
CA GLY A 11 5.85 6.31 -1.09
C GLY A 11 5.06 7.59 -1.25
N ILE A 12 3.91 7.47 -1.92
CA ILE A 12 2.97 8.58 -2.12
C ILE A 12 1.84 8.48 -1.10
N GLN A 13 1.66 9.50 -0.27
CA GLN A 13 0.49 9.61 0.60
C GLN A 13 -0.67 10.22 -0.19
N VAL A 14 -1.78 9.48 -0.33
CA VAL A 14 -2.97 9.92 -1.08
C VAL A 14 -4.02 10.55 -0.19
N ASP A 15 -4.08 10.17 1.08
CA ASP A 15 -5.04 10.72 2.03
C ASP A 15 -4.56 10.49 3.48
N THR A 16 -5.36 10.91 4.45
CA THR A 16 -5.16 10.67 5.89
C THR A 16 -6.48 10.22 6.50
N THR A 17 -6.44 9.19 7.34
CA THR A 17 -7.59 8.75 8.14
C THR A 17 -7.29 8.84 9.62
N TRP A 18 -8.22 8.42 10.47
CA TRP A 18 -8.04 8.31 11.91
C TRP A 18 -7.92 6.83 12.30
N GLN A 19 -7.14 6.52 13.33
CA GLN A 19 -7.07 5.15 13.87
C GLN A 19 -8.46 4.63 14.27
N PHE A 20 -9.30 5.50 14.83
CA PHE A 20 -10.70 5.23 15.13
C PHE A 20 -11.61 6.27 14.45
N VAL A 21 -12.41 5.84 13.50
CA VAL A 21 -13.33 6.70 12.73
C VAL A 21 -14.75 6.65 13.27
N ASN A 22 -15.45 7.78 13.24
CA ASN A 22 -16.88 7.83 13.50
C ASN A 22 -17.69 7.53 12.22
N VAL A 23 -19.02 7.42 12.33
CA VAL A 23 -19.92 7.12 11.20
C VAL A 23 -19.82 8.14 10.04
N ARG A 24 -19.33 9.35 10.31
CA ARG A 24 -19.12 10.41 9.31
C ARG A 24 -17.68 10.48 8.78
N GLY A 25 -16.81 9.53 9.13
CA GLY A 25 -15.41 9.47 8.68
C GLY A 25 -14.44 10.37 9.45
N GLY A 26 -14.90 11.16 10.42
CA GLY A 26 -14.04 11.98 11.27
C GLY A 26 -13.46 11.20 12.47
N PRO A 27 -12.65 11.86 13.33
CA PRO A 27 -12.12 11.21 14.52
C PRO A 27 -13.25 10.82 15.48
N ASP A 28 -13.25 9.58 15.95
CA ASP A 28 -14.09 9.18 17.07
C ASP A 28 -13.53 9.79 18.37
N ARG A 29 -14.32 10.68 18.97
CA ARG A 29 -13.95 11.47 20.16
C ARG A 29 -14.05 10.69 21.47
N ARG A 30 -14.58 9.46 21.46
CA ARG A 30 -14.60 8.58 22.63
C ARG A 30 -13.19 8.09 22.99
N TYR A 31 -12.28 8.08 22.01
CA TYR A 31 -10.88 7.70 22.19
C TYR A 31 -10.03 8.93 22.49
N ARG A 32 -9.41 8.97 23.68
CA ARG A 32 -8.54 10.08 24.10
C ARG A 32 -7.27 10.18 23.24
N HIS A 33 -6.75 9.05 22.80
CA HIS A 33 -5.61 8.96 21.88
C HIS A 33 -6.10 8.32 20.58
N ASN A 34 -6.18 9.12 19.54
CA ASN A 34 -6.66 8.73 18.22
C ASN A 34 -5.82 9.47 17.17
N PRO A 35 -4.59 9.03 16.90
CA PRO A 35 -3.72 9.68 15.95
C PRO A 35 -4.27 9.55 14.52
N PRO A 36 -3.97 10.53 13.65
CA PRO A 36 -4.19 10.38 12.22
C PRO A 36 -3.20 9.33 11.66
N LEU A 37 -3.67 8.52 10.72
CA LEU A 37 -2.89 7.51 10.02
C LEU A 37 -2.83 7.86 8.52
N PRO A 38 -1.65 7.83 7.90
CA PRO A 38 -1.53 8.08 6.46
C PRO A 38 -2.16 6.94 5.66
N ILE A 39 -2.82 7.32 4.56
CA ILE A 39 -3.22 6.38 3.52
C ILE A 39 -2.21 6.51 2.38
N MET A 40 -1.43 5.46 2.18
CA MET A 40 -0.37 5.37 1.18
C MET A 40 -0.86 4.69 -0.10
N GLU A 41 -0.38 5.14 -1.24
CA GLU A 41 -0.49 4.43 -2.51
C GLU A 41 0.65 3.42 -2.63
N TYR A 42 0.31 2.20 -3.02
CA TYR A 42 1.27 1.13 -3.28
C TYR A 42 0.96 0.51 -4.64
N GLY A 43 2.01 0.17 -5.39
CA GLY A 43 1.90 -0.70 -6.55
C GLY A 43 1.85 -2.16 -6.12
N HIS A 44 0.98 -2.94 -6.72
CA HIS A 44 0.86 -4.36 -6.44
C HIS A 44 1.49 -5.17 -7.57
N LEU A 45 2.52 -5.96 -7.25
CA LEU A 45 3.12 -6.92 -8.17
C LEU A 45 2.67 -8.32 -7.79
N THR A 46 2.02 -9.01 -8.72
CA THR A 46 1.68 -10.43 -8.57
C THR A 46 2.64 -11.28 -9.40
N LEU A 47 3.43 -12.13 -8.74
CA LEU A 47 4.34 -13.07 -9.38
C LEU A 47 3.79 -14.49 -9.23
N THR A 48 3.55 -15.15 -10.36
CA THR A 48 3.02 -16.52 -10.39
C THR A 48 3.91 -17.46 -11.18
N SER A 49 3.96 -18.74 -10.81
CA SER A 49 4.59 -19.79 -11.63
C SER A 49 3.67 -21.00 -11.84
N PRO A 50 3.87 -21.78 -12.93
CA PRO A 50 3.12 -23.02 -13.16
C PRO A 50 3.29 -24.07 -12.06
N HIS A 51 4.39 -24.00 -11.30
CA HIS A 51 4.71 -24.94 -10.23
C HIS A 51 4.17 -24.50 -8.86
N GLY A 52 3.29 -23.49 -8.83
CA GLY A 52 2.57 -23.08 -7.63
C GLY A 52 3.17 -21.90 -6.86
N LEU A 53 4.14 -21.18 -7.44
CA LEU A 53 4.56 -19.90 -6.85
C LEU A 53 3.42 -18.89 -7.01
N HIS A 54 3.06 -18.19 -5.94
CA HIS A 54 2.10 -17.09 -5.96
C HIS A 54 2.48 -16.07 -4.89
N TRP A 55 3.16 -15.00 -5.31
CA TRP A 55 3.57 -13.90 -4.45
C TRP A 55 2.84 -12.63 -4.82
N ILE A 56 2.41 -11.89 -3.79
CA ILE A 56 1.88 -10.54 -3.90
C ILE A 56 2.89 -9.66 -3.17
N ILE A 57 3.43 -8.68 -3.87
CA ILE A 57 4.46 -7.78 -3.36
C ILE A 57 3.92 -6.37 -3.48
N ASP A 58 3.96 -5.64 -2.38
CA ASP A 58 3.59 -4.23 -2.33
C ASP A 58 4.85 -3.37 -2.49
N CYS A 59 4.83 -2.48 -3.47
CA CYS A 59 5.92 -1.57 -3.78
C CYS A 59 5.49 -0.14 -3.44
N SER A 60 6.27 0.57 -2.62
CA SER A 60 6.00 1.96 -2.25
C SER A 60 5.93 2.92 -3.44
N ARG A 61 6.58 2.55 -4.54
CA ARG A 61 6.58 3.28 -5.81
C ARG A 61 5.80 2.51 -6.88
N PRO A 62 4.55 2.90 -7.19
CA PRO A 62 3.74 2.22 -8.19
C PRO A 62 4.41 2.12 -9.55
N GLU A 63 5.12 3.18 -9.99
CA GLU A 63 5.78 3.20 -11.31
C GLU A 63 6.91 2.17 -11.43
N VAL A 64 7.57 1.84 -10.31
CA VAL A 64 8.64 0.83 -10.29
C VAL A 64 8.05 -0.57 -10.42
N ALA A 65 6.90 -0.84 -9.80
CA ALA A 65 6.21 -2.11 -9.94
C ALA A 65 5.78 -2.36 -11.40
N GLU A 66 5.23 -1.34 -12.06
CA GLU A 66 4.86 -1.40 -13.48
C GLU A 66 6.07 -1.66 -14.39
N TRP A 67 7.15 -0.88 -14.20
CA TRP A 67 8.38 -1.06 -14.95
C TRP A 67 8.96 -2.48 -14.77
N PHE A 68 8.99 -2.97 -13.54
CA PHE A 68 9.52 -4.29 -13.22
C PHE A 68 8.69 -5.41 -13.87
N ALA A 69 7.36 -5.31 -13.82
CA ALA A 69 6.46 -6.23 -14.51
C ALA A 69 6.71 -6.24 -16.03
N ALA A 70 6.90 -5.07 -16.64
CA ALA A 70 7.19 -4.95 -18.07
C ALA A 70 8.55 -5.57 -18.46
N VAL A 71 9.55 -5.50 -17.57
CA VAL A 71 10.86 -6.13 -17.80
C VAL A 71 10.77 -7.66 -17.69
N LEU A 72 10.08 -8.18 -16.68
CA LEU A 72 9.93 -9.62 -16.48
C LEU A 72 9.13 -10.29 -17.60
N THR A 73 8.06 -9.65 -18.07
CA THR A 73 7.23 -10.17 -19.17
C THR A 73 7.93 -10.13 -20.53
N ARG A 74 8.93 -9.26 -20.71
CA ARG A 74 9.72 -9.14 -21.95
C ARG A 74 10.69 -10.30 -22.17
N ARG A 75 11.01 -11.08 -21.15
CA ARG A 75 11.79 -12.31 -21.30
C ARG A 75 10.83 -13.50 -21.19
N PRO A 76 10.45 -14.14 -22.31
CA PRO A 76 9.82 -15.44 -22.21
C PRO A 76 10.88 -16.39 -21.64
N CYS A 77 10.63 -16.86 -20.42
CA CYS A 77 11.22 -18.10 -19.95
C CYS A 77 10.78 -19.25 -20.86
#